data_AF-A0A8T4E9X3-F1
#
_entry.id   AF-A0A8T4E9X3-F1
#
_cell.length_a   1.000
_cell.length_b   1.000
_cell.length_c   1.000
_cell.angle_alpha   90.00
_cell.angle_beta   90.00
_cell.angle_gamma   90.00
#
_symmetry.space_group_name_H-M   'P 1'
#
loop_
_entity.id
_entity.type
_entity.pdbx_description
1 polymer ?
#
loop_
_entity_poly.entity_id
_entity_poly.type
_entity_poly.pdbx_seq_one_letter_code
_entity_poly.pdbx_strand_id
1 'polypeptide(L)' 'MDEVVCSRCGFKEVALVRKEMVGSGKYRKKWRCPRCSNTWETTDK' A
#
# COMPACT_ATOMS: atom_id res chain seq x y z
N MET A 1 -12.84 -3.78 5.02
CA MET A 1 -11.78 -2.88 4.52
C MET A 1 -10.51 -3.38 5.16
N ASP A 2 -9.65 -4.08 4.43
CA ASP A 2 -8.36 -4.52 4.98
C ASP A 2 -7.56 -3.26 5.38
N GLU A 3 -7.34 -3.08 6.68
CA GLU A 3 -6.48 -2.02 7.20
C GLU A 3 -5.05 -2.29 6.72
N VAL A 4 -4.53 -1.44 5.83
CA VAL A 4 -3.16 -1.58 5.35
C VAL A 4 -2.21 -1.09 6.44
N VAL A 5 -1.48 -2.02 7.07
CA VAL A 5 -0.55 -1.70 8.16
C VAL A 5 0.89 -1.75 7.68
N CYS A 6 1.70 -0.79 8.13
CA CYS A 6 3.13 -0.82 7.89
C CYS A 6 3.80 -1.93 8.71
N SER A 7 4.30 -2.97 8.04
CA SER A 7 4.97 -4.11 8.68
C SER A 7 6.24 -3.73 9.47
N ARG A 8 6.81 -2.54 9.24
CA ARG A 8 8.06 -2.10 9.88
C ARG A 8 7.84 -1.46 11.25
N CYS A 9 6.73 -0.75 11.44
CA CYS A 9 6.50 0.04 12.67
C CYS A 9 5.08 -0.13 13.23
N GLY A 10 4.25 -0.97 12.62
CA GLY A 10 2.86 -1.18 13.04
C GLY A 10 1.92 -0.01 12.77
N PHE A 11 2.38 1.05 12.10
CA PHE A 11 1.55 2.22 11.82
C PHE A 11 0.46 1.92 10.79
N LYS A 12 -0.78 2.31 11.07
CA LYS A 12 -1.97 1.96 10.28
C LYS A 12 -2.38 3.02 9.26
N GLU A 13 -2.08 4.29 9.50
CA GLU A 13 -2.44 5.39 8.58
C GLU A 13 -1.36 5.55 7.50
N VAL A 14 -1.27 4.55 6.64
CA VAL A 14 -0.29 4.51 5.55
C VAL A 14 -0.85 5.24 4.32
N ALA A 15 0.00 5.98 3.61
CA ALA A 15 -0.41 6.77 2.46
C ALA A 15 -0.34 5.95 1.18
N LEU A 16 -1.40 5.98 0.36
CA LEU A 16 -1.37 5.44 -1.00
C LEU A 16 -0.64 6.43 -1.91
N VAL A 17 0.52 6.02 -2.43
CA VAL A 17 1.37 6.85 -3.30
C VAL A 17 1.04 6.67 -4.77
N ARG A 18 0.71 5.44 -5.17
CA ARG A 18 0.42 5.13 -6.58
C ARG A 18 -0.61 4.02 -6.68
N LYS A 19 -1.52 4.13 -7.64
CA LYS A 19 -2.45 3.07 -8.03
C LYS A 19 -2.36 2.88 -9.54
N GLU A 20 -1.95 1.71 -9.98
CA GLU A 20 -1.77 1.37 -11.40
C GLU A 20 -2.61 0.15 -11.74
N MET A 21 -3.28 0.18 -12.89
CA MET A 21 -3.96 -0.99 -13.42
C MET A 21 -2.93 -1.84 -14.16
N VAL A 22 -2.81 -3.11 -13.79
CA VAL A 22 -1.80 -4.03 -14.35
C VAL A 22 -2.41 -5.14 -15.22
N GLY A 23 -3.74 -5.16 -15.39
CA GLY A 23 -4.46 -6.11 -16.24
C GLY A 23 -5.98 -6.05 -15.99
N SER A 24 -6.73 -6.99 -16.57
CA SER A 24 -8.20 -7.11 -16.44
C SER A 24 -8.64 -7.17 -14.97
N GLY A 25 -8.98 -6.01 -14.40
CA GLY A 25 -9.48 -5.86 -13.02
C GLY A 25 -8.44 -5.79 -11.90
N LYS A 26 -7.14 -5.96 -12.18
CA LYS A 26 -6.10 -5.98 -11.13
C LYS A 26 -5.44 -4.61 -10.96
N TYR A 27 -5.31 -4.19 -9.71
CA TYR A 27 -4.64 -2.94 -9.34
C TYR A 27 -3.40 -3.19 -8.51
N ARG A 28 -2.27 -2.64 -8.95
CA ARG A 28 -1.06 -2.50 -8.15
C ARG A 28 -1.14 -1.20 -7.36
N LYS A 29 -1.17 -1.30 -6.04
CA LYS A 29 -1.22 -0.18 -5.10
C LYS A 29 0.14 -0.07 -4.42
N LYS A 30 0.77 1.10 -4.48
CA LYS A 30 2.03 1.41 -3.79
C LYS A 30 1.73 2.25 -2.56
N TRP A 31 2.15 1.77 -1.40
CA TRP A 31 1.92 2.39 -0.09
C TRP A 31 3.22 2.93 0.47
N ARG A 32 3.12 4.01 1.25
CA ARG A 32 4.22 4.60 2.00
C ARG A 32 3.79 4.92 3.42
N CYS A 33 4.58 4.47 4.38
CA CYS A 33 4.39 4.83 5.77
C CYS A 33 4.99 6.22 6.04
N PRO A 34 4.21 7.20 6.52
CA PRO A 34 4.73 8.53 6.85
C PRO A 34 5.67 8.54 8.07
N ARG A 35 5.55 7.54 8.96
CA ARG A 35 6.35 7.46 10.20
C ARG A 35 7.78 6.97 10.00
N CYS A 36 7.94 5.87 9.27
CA CYS A 36 9.25 5.22 9.07
C CYS A 36 9.75 5.27 7.62
N SER A 37 9.03 5.98 6.74
CA SER A 37 9.29 6.06 5.31
C SER A 37 9.35 4.71 4.57
N ASN A 38 8.90 3.62 5.20
CA ASN A 38 8.80 2.32 4.54
C ASN A 38 7.84 2.38 3.36
N THR A 39 8.21 1.77 2.24
CA THR A 39 7.40 1.79 1.01
C THR A 39 7.26 0.36 0.50
N TRP A 40 6.04 -0.06 0.16
CA TRP A 40 5.74 -1.42 -0.32
C TRP A 40 4.59 -1.39 -1.32
N GLU A 41 4.34 -2.52 -1.98
CA GLU A 41 3.34 -2.65 -3.02
C GLU A 41 2.42 -3.83 -2.72
N THR A 42 1.13 -3.66 -2.98
CA THR A 42 0.11 -4.70 -2.86
C THR A 42 -0.64 -4.81 -4.17
N THR A 43 -1.00 -6.01 -4.58
CA THR A 43 -1.84 -6.24 -5.76
C THR A 43 -3.22 -6.67 -5.31
N ASP A 44 -4.23 -5.87 -5.65
CA ASP A 44 -5.64 -6.25 -5.49
C ASP A 44 -5.98 -7.30 -6.54
N LYS A 45 -6.54 -8.44 -6.12
CA LYS A 45 -7.00 -9.52 -7.01
C LYS A 45 -8.48 -9.36 -7.31
#